data_AF-A0A7D5HX90-F1
#
_entry.id   AF-A0A7D5HX90-F1
#
_cell.length_a   1.000
_cell.length_b   1.000
_cell.length_c   1.000
_cell.angle_alpha   90.00
_cell.angle_beta   90.00
_cell.angle_gamma   90.00
#
_symmetry.space_group_name_H-M   'P 1'
#
loop_
_entity.id
_entity.type
_entity.pdbx_description
1 polymer ?
#
loop_
_entity_poly.entity_id
_entity_poly.type
_entity_poly.pdbx_seq_one_letter_code
_entity_poly.pdbx_strand_id
1 'polypeptide(L)'
;MPNRRAFLAGLGAGGLGALAGCSTLNLTREETQGSQSGDPPLPDRPNAVYYPSHVDGMLMSGAQMRDGIGCALTYTRPHRFWLVSGRETTRVPARAAAVIHVMPVVWHAETGTVLTDRAPTLHFYDGDTLVTADAPWPMLSQRMGFHFGDNVVLPGDGGSYDVSVRVGAPAVRRTGALAGGPDAVTFDFSLAYSQAELDAVSRRYRRDAGERGAVDPMGMEMLPAGGVPAPADLPGRVLGTATTGDAALVATVLDDATAYGGDDSQCYLAVSVRTPYNRYPLPMTGLRAEIAGETRDLTETLDPDIGHHYGVVLDAAPETVDVTVTAPPQVSRHEGYETAFLDMPAVTIDASTGE
;
A
#
# COMPACT_ATOMS: atom_id res chain seq x y z
N MET A 1 -8.49 27.53 -31.52
CA MET A 1 -7.88 26.80 -32.65
C MET A 1 -6.85 27.71 -33.33
N PRO A 2 -5.84 27.17 -34.03
CA PRO A 2 -4.68 26.40 -33.56
C PRO A 2 -3.43 27.35 -33.51
N ASN A 3 -2.14 27.01 -33.61
CA ASN A 3 -1.44 25.72 -33.74
C ASN A 3 -0.01 25.76 -33.13
N ARG A 4 0.35 24.69 -32.41
CA ARG A 4 1.64 23.96 -32.31
C ARG A 4 2.90 24.45 -33.05
N ARG A 5 4.05 24.02 -32.48
CA ARG A 5 5.49 24.09 -32.91
C ARG A 5 6.25 25.29 -32.32
N ALA A 6 7.46 25.13 -31.76
CA ALA A 6 8.27 23.93 -31.53
C ALA A 6 9.28 24.13 -30.38
N PHE A 7 9.57 23.06 -29.62
CA PHE A 7 10.91 22.82 -29.08
C PHE A 7 11.16 21.31 -28.91
N LEU A 8 11.54 20.65 -30.01
CA LEU A 8 12.08 19.29 -30.01
C LEU A 8 13.50 19.35 -30.61
N ALA A 9 14.46 19.66 -29.75
CA ALA A 9 15.90 19.49 -29.92
C ALA A 9 16.52 19.67 -28.52
N GLY A 10 17.43 18.83 -28.04
CA GLY A 10 17.97 17.61 -28.62
C GLY A 10 19.10 17.08 -27.74
N LEU A 11 18.77 16.17 -26.83
CA LEU A 11 19.69 15.35 -26.04
C LEU A 11 19.03 13.97 -26.00
N GLY A 12 19.62 12.88 -26.47
CA GLY A 12 21.03 12.60 -26.69
C GLY A 12 21.23 11.21 -26.11
N ALA A 13 21.36 10.20 -26.98
CA ALA A 13 21.35 8.81 -26.55
C ALA A 13 22.58 8.49 -25.67
N GLY A 14 22.38 8.51 -24.36
CA GLY A 14 23.32 8.01 -23.36
C GLY A 14 22.69 6.80 -22.68
N GLY A 15 23.27 5.62 -22.86
CA GLY A 15 22.81 4.42 -22.18
C GLY A 15 22.99 4.59 -20.67
N LEU A 16 21.90 4.52 -19.91
CA LEU A 16 21.95 4.37 -18.46
C LEU A 16 22.50 2.96 -18.16
N GLY A 17 23.81 2.88 -18.00
CA GLY A 17 24.47 1.66 -17.52
C GLY A 17 23.93 1.29 -16.15
N ALA A 18 23.71 0.00 -15.93
CA ALA A 18 23.31 -0.51 -14.63
C ALA A 18 24.34 -0.10 -13.57
N LEU A 19 23.96 0.80 -12.67
CA LEU A 19 24.71 1.08 -11.45
C LEU A 19 24.49 -0.09 -10.48
N ALA A 20 25.18 -1.20 -10.74
CA ALA A 20 25.49 -2.20 -9.74
C ALA A 20 26.47 -1.59 -8.71
N GLY A 21 25.93 -0.73 -7.85
CA GLY A 21 26.65 -0.01 -6.81
C GLY A 21 26.06 -0.36 -5.45
N CYS A 22 26.84 -1.08 -4.64
CA CYS A 22 26.48 -1.38 -3.25
C CYS A 22 26.51 -0.10 -2.40
N SER A 23 25.42 0.68 -2.42
CA SER A 23 25.18 1.77 -1.48
C SER A 23 24.23 1.30 -0.37
N THR A 24 24.79 0.65 0.65
CA THR A 24 24.11 0.41 1.93
C THR A 24 23.82 1.76 2.60
N LEU A 25 22.63 2.30 2.35
CA LEU A 25 22.11 3.51 2.98
C LEU A 25 21.83 3.26 4.46
N ASN A 26 22.89 3.37 5.28
CA ASN A 26 22.82 3.31 6.73
C ASN A 26 22.09 4.54 7.30
N LEU A 27 20.76 4.49 7.33
CA LEU A 27 19.92 5.48 7.99
C LEU A 27 20.04 5.35 9.52
N THR A 28 20.82 6.26 10.12
CA THR A 28 20.89 6.60 11.56
C THR A 28 21.18 5.46 12.54
N ARG A 29 22.42 5.42 13.06
CA ARG A 29 22.82 4.60 14.21
C ARG A 29 22.48 5.31 15.53
N GLU A 30 21.40 4.92 16.16
CA GLU A 30 21.06 5.24 17.56
C GLU A 30 20.85 3.93 18.36
N GLU A 31 20.84 4.02 19.69
CA GLU A 31 21.07 2.87 20.60
C GLU A 31 20.16 1.66 20.37
N THR A 32 20.78 0.53 19.99
CA THR A 32 20.11 -0.76 19.80
C THR A 32 19.88 -1.44 21.17
N GLN A 33 18.63 -1.48 21.63
CA GLN A 33 18.23 -2.45 22.66
C GLN A 33 17.93 -3.79 21.97
N GLY A 34 18.75 -4.80 22.25
CA GLY A 34 18.60 -6.13 21.66
C GLY A 34 17.31 -6.83 22.14
N SER A 35 16.54 -7.36 21.20
CA SER A 35 15.41 -8.25 21.50
C SER A 35 15.19 -9.26 20.37
N GLN A 36 14.50 -10.36 20.72
CA GLN A 36 14.40 -11.56 19.91
C GLN A 36 13.25 -11.49 18.89
N SER A 37 13.30 -12.34 17.87
CA SER A 37 12.16 -12.69 17.03
C SER A 37 11.17 -13.55 17.85
N GLY A 38 10.25 -12.91 18.57
CA GLY A 38 9.30 -13.67 19.41
C GLY A 38 8.49 -12.89 20.44
N ASP A 39 8.62 -11.57 20.53
CA ASP A 39 7.83 -10.76 21.47
C ASP A 39 6.33 -11.11 21.37
N PRO A 40 5.60 -11.24 22.49
CA PRO A 40 4.16 -11.38 22.46
C PRO A 40 3.52 -10.12 21.84
N PRO A 41 2.32 -10.23 21.23
CA PRO A 41 1.52 -9.05 20.93
C PRO A 41 1.19 -8.32 22.23
N LEU A 42 1.00 -7.00 22.16
CA LEU A 42 0.62 -6.24 23.35
C LEU A 42 -0.66 -6.82 24.01
N PRO A 43 -0.70 -6.90 25.35
CA PRO A 43 -1.95 -7.14 26.06
C PRO A 43 -2.91 -5.95 25.86
N ASP A 44 -4.21 -6.20 25.99
CA ASP A 44 -5.27 -5.18 26.08
C ASP A 44 -5.27 -4.09 25.00
N ARG A 45 -4.95 -4.49 23.76
CA ARG A 45 -4.99 -3.64 22.56
C ARG A 45 -6.41 -3.11 22.28
N PRO A 46 -6.58 -1.84 21.88
CA PRO A 46 -7.89 -1.30 21.52
C PRO A 46 -8.38 -1.86 20.18
N ASN A 47 -9.70 -1.89 19.98
CA ASN A 47 -10.34 -2.18 18.69
C ASN A 47 -10.30 -0.94 17.77
N ALA A 48 -9.08 -0.52 17.41
CA ALA A 48 -8.78 0.73 16.72
C ALA A 48 -7.33 0.74 16.22
N VAL A 49 -6.93 1.80 15.51
CA VAL A 49 -5.54 2.08 15.19
C VAL A 49 -4.79 2.54 16.44
N TYR A 50 -3.64 1.94 16.72
CA TYR A 50 -2.85 2.20 17.92
C TYR A 50 -1.34 2.08 17.67
N TYR A 51 -0.50 2.69 18.51
CA TYR A 51 0.95 2.62 18.34
C TYR A 51 1.50 1.19 18.60
N PRO A 52 2.24 0.58 17.66
CA PRO A 52 2.81 -0.75 17.84
C PRO A 52 3.85 -0.78 18.96
N SER A 53 4.18 -1.98 19.46
CA SER A 53 5.17 -2.18 20.52
C SER A 53 6.56 -1.63 20.17
N HIS A 54 6.93 -1.69 18.89
CA HIS A 54 8.18 -1.20 18.36
C HIS A 54 8.05 -0.75 16.90
N VAL A 55 9.04 0.00 16.44
CA VAL A 55 9.27 0.26 15.02
C VAL A 55 10.62 -0.29 14.61
N ASP A 56 10.62 -1.10 13.55
CA ASP A 56 11.83 -1.57 12.89
C ASP A 56 12.18 -0.67 11.69
N GLY A 57 13.48 -0.66 11.37
CA GLY A 57 13.98 -0.26 10.06
C GLY A 57 13.92 -1.43 9.08
N MET A 58 14.53 -1.25 7.91
CA MET A 58 14.67 -2.30 6.90
C MET A 58 15.89 -2.04 6.02
N LEU A 59 16.32 -3.08 5.32
CA LEU A 59 17.34 -3.05 4.28
C LEU A 59 16.65 -3.02 2.90
N MET A 60 17.36 -2.55 1.88
CA MET A 60 16.90 -2.52 0.50
C MET A 60 17.94 -3.17 -0.39
N SER A 61 17.55 -4.22 -1.12
CA SER A 61 18.39 -4.87 -2.13
C SER A 61 18.51 -4.00 -3.39
N GLY A 62 17.44 -3.30 -3.75
CA GLY A 62 17.47 -2.27 -4.79
C GLY A 62 16.10 -1.73 -5.15
N ALA A 63 16.09 -0.75 -6.05
CA ALA A 63 14.91 -0.20 -6.70
C ALA A 63 15.15 -0.12 -8.21
N GLN A 64 14.16 -0.49 -9.02
CA GLN A 64 14.23 -0.53 -10.48
C GLN A 64 12.93 0.03 -11.08
N MET A 65 13.01 0.53 -12.32
CA MET A 65 11.85 0.92 -13.13
C MET A 65 11.95 0.26 -14.50
N ARG A 66 10.83 -0.30 -14.99
CA ARG A 66 10.72 -1.01 -16.26
C ARG A 66 9.28 -0.92 -16.75
N ASP A 67 9.08 -0.58 -18.02
CA ASP A 67 7.77 -0.55 -18.70
C ASP A 67 6.67 0.24 -17.96
N GLY A 68 7.03 1.39 -17.38
CA GLY A 68 6.12 2.27 -16.63
C GLY A 68 5.84 1.82 -15.18
N ILE A 69 6.40 0.69 -14.75
CA ILE A 69 6.26 0.15 -13.39
C ILE A 69 7.58 0.34 -12.64
N GLY A 70 7.50 0.83 -11.40
CA GLY A 70 8.58 0.79 -10.42
C GLY A 70 8.42 -0.39 -9.48
N CYS A 71 9.54 -1.02 -9.12
CA CYS A 71 9.59 -2.07 -8.10
C CYS A 71 10.85 -1.91 -7.25
N ALA A 72 10.70 -2.06 -5.94
CA ALA A 72 11.82 -2.09 -4.99
C ALA A 72 11.70 -3.31 -4.08
N LEU A 73 12.82 -4.00 -3.87
CA LEU A 73 12.90 -5.15 -2.98
C LEU A 73 13.51 -4.71 -1.65
N THR A 74 12.66 -4.58 -0.63
CA THR A 74 13.07 -4.30 0.75
C THR A 74 12.89 -5.54 1.62
N TYR A 75 13.64 -5.62 2.73
CA TYR A 75 13.53 -6.73 3.68
C TYR A 75 13.96 -6.34 5.08
N THR A 76 13.42 -7.00 6.10
CA THR A 76 13.80 -6.81 7.50
C THR A 76 13.69 -8.12 8.27
N ARG A 77 13.77 -8.08 9.61
CA ARG A 77 13.60 -9.26 10.47
C ARG A 77 12.21 -9.89 10.28
N PRO A 78 12.04 -11.20 10.52
CA PRO A 78 10.74 -11.85 10.45
C PRO A 78 9.68 -11.15 11.33
N HIS A 79 8.56 -10.78 10.74
CA HIS A 79 7.47 -10.04 11.39
C HIS A 79 6.32 -10.96 11.79
N ARG A 80 5.67 -10.67 12.93
CA ARG A 80 4.30 -11.15 13.17
C ARG A 80 3.33 -10.30 12.37
N PHE A 81 2.36 -10.95 11.71
CA PHE A 81 1.28 -10.26 11.01
C PHE A 81 -0.02 -11.05 11.13
N TRP A 82 -1.11 -10.47 10.65
CA TRP A 82 -2.44 -11.06 10.71
C TRP A 82 -3.08 -11.07 9.33
N LEU A 83 -3.50 -12.25 8.87
CA LEU A 83 -4.39 -12.39 7.72
C LEU A 83 -5.79 -11.94 8.13
N VAL A 84 -6.50 -11.21 7.25
CA VAL A 84 -7.91 -10.86 7.43
C VAL A 84 -8.75 -11.84 6.61
N SER A 85 -9.80 -12.40 7.21
CA SER A 85 -10.77 -13.25 6.52
C SER A 85 -12.17 -12.89 6.99
N GLY A 86 -12.95 -12.24 6.11
CA GLY A 86 -14.19 -11.60 6.52
C GLY A 86 -13.90 -10.52 7.56
N ARG A 87 -14.42 -10.69 8.79
CA ARG A 87 -14.22 -9.76 9.92
C ARG A 87 -13.23 -10.28 10.98
N GLU A 88 -12.63 -11.45 10.76
CA GLU A 88 -11.72 -12.09 11.72
C GLU A 88 -10.26 -11.96 11.30
N THR A 89 -9.36 -11.96 12.28
CA THR A 89 -7.91 -11.88 12.05
C THR A 89 -7.18 -13.12 12.55
N THR A 90 -6.46 -13.79 11.66
CA THR A 90 -5.65 -14.98 11.98
C THR A 90 -4.18 -14.58 12.05
N ARG A 91 -3.57 -14.70 13.24
CA ARG A 91 -2.15 -14.38 13.45
C ARG A 91 -1.25 -15.39 12.75
N VAL A 92 -0.42 -14.93 11.83
CA VAL A 92 0.72 -15.67 11.29
C VAL A 92 1.93 -15.41 12.19
N PRO A 93 2.46 -16.45 12.87
CA PRO A 93 3.70 -16.30 13.62
C PRO A 93 4.89 -16.19 12.65
N ALA A 94 5.93 -15.46 13.07
CA ALA A 94 7.25 -15.62 12.46
C ALA A 94 7.67 -17.10 12.58
N ARG A 95 7.80 -17.78 11.44
CA ARG A 95 8.22 -19.20 11.43
C ARG A 95 9.65 -19.29 11.93
N ALA A 96 9.96 -20.26 12.80
CA ALA A 96 11.30 -20.39 13.38
C ALA A 96 12.43 -20.65 12.35
N ALA A 97 12.08 -21.08 11.12
CA ALA A 97 13.01 -21.22 10.00
C ALA A 97 13.05 -20.00 9.07
N ALA A 98 12.11 -19.05 9.18
CA ALA A 98 12.14 -17.84 8.37
C ALA A 98 13.20 -16.88 8.94
N VAL A 99 14.01 -16.32 8.05
CA VAL A 99 15.18 -15.50 8.41
C VAL A 99 15.00 -14.03 8.04
N ILE A 100 14.12 -13.73 7.08
CA ILE A 100 13.75 -12.37 6.69
C ILE A 100 12.24 -12.25 6.46
N HIS A 101 11.71 -11.04 6.67
CA HIS A 101 10.44 -10.60 6.13
C HIS A 101 10.73 -9.79 4.86
N VAL A 102 10.30 -10.26 3.70
CA VAL A 102 10.48 -9.54 2.42
C VAL A 102 9.28 -8.66 2.14
N MET A 103 9.54 -7.45 1.64
CA MET A 103 8.53 -6.43 1.44
C MET A 103 8.74 -5.72 0.09
N PRO A 104 8.32 -6.32 -1.03
CA PRO A 104 8.36 -5.65 -2.33
C PRO A 104 7.33 -4.51 -2.39
N VAL A 105 7.79 -3.33 -2.81
CA VAL A 105 6.94 -2.15 -3.06
C VAL A 105 6.83 -1.96 -4.58
N VAL A 106 5.60 -1.81 -5.08
CA VAL A 106 5.29 -1.67 -6.51
C VAL A 106 4.51 -0.37 -6.73
N TRP A 107 4.93 0.43 -7.71
CA TRP A 107 4.28 1.72 -8.02
C TRP A 107 4.25 2.02 -9.51
N HIS A 108 3.40 2.96 -9.92
CA HIS A 108 3.41 3.52 -11.27
C HIS A 108 4.50 4.59 -11.38
N ALA A 109 5.43 4.42 -12.31
CA ALA A 109 6.67 5.20 -12.35
C ALA A 109 6.46 6.70 -12.65
N GLU A 110 5.44 7.05 -13.45
CA GLU A 110 5.15 8.43 -13.83
C GLU A 110 4.42 9.22 -12.73
N THR A 111 3.46 8.59 -12.04
CA THR A 111 2.58 9.27 -11.08
C THR A 111 2.98 9.05 -9.62
N GLY A 112 3.91 8.12 -9.35
CA GLY A 112 4.27 7.71 -7.98
C GLY A 112 3.18 6.91 -7.26
N THR A 113 2.07 6.57 -7.90
CA THR A 113 0.95 5.86 -7.27
C THR A 113 1.36 4.43 -6.88
N VAL A 114 1.29 4.08 -5.59
CA VAL A 114 1.47 2.69 -5.14
C VAL A 114 0.38 1.81 -5.74
N LEU A 115 0.78 0.72 -6.39
CA LEU A 115 -0.13 -0.18 -7.11
C LEU A 115 -0.65 -1.27 -6.18
N THR A 116 -1.79 -0.99 -5.55
CA THR A 116 -2.44 -1.90 -4.58
C THR A 116 -3.02 -3.17 -5.20
N ASP A 117 -3.05 -3.24 -6.53
CA ASP A 117 -3.82 -4.19 -7.33
C ASP A 117 -2.94 -5.12 -8.19
N ARG A 118 -1.61 -5.10 -8.03
CA ARG A 118 -0.68 -5.95 -8.77
C ARG A 118 0.14 -6.82 -7.83
N ALA A 119 -0.41 -7.96 -7.43
CA ALA A 119 0.29 -8.93 -6.60
C ALA A 119 1.58 -9.44 -7.29
N PRO A 120 2.75 -9.39 -6.63
CA PRO A 120 3.98 -9.94 -7.15
C PRO A 120 4.18 -11.41 -6.75
N THR A 121 4.99 -12.14 -7.51
CA THR A 121 5.54 -13.46 -7.14
C THR A 121 7.05 -13.40 -7.16
N LEU A 122 7.70 -13.94 -6.12
CA LEU A 122 9.14 -13.85 -5.87
C LEU A 122 9.78 -15.23 -6.00
N HIS A 123 10.79 -15.37 -6.85
CA HIS A 123 11.61 -16.57 -6.94
C HIS A 123 13.05 -16.24 -6.53
N PHE A 124 13.61 -17.02 -5.60
CA PHE A 124 14.95 -16.82 -5.05
C PHE A 124 15.87 -17.96 -5.52
N TYR A 125 17.01 -17.59 -6.08
CA TYR A 125 17.98 -18.51 -6.66
C TYR A 125 19.34 -18.41 -5.98
N ASP A 126 20.02 -19.55 -5.81
CA ASP A 126 21.44 -19.67 -5.46
C ASP A 126 22.17 -20.22 -6.70
N GLY A 127 22.82 -19.32 -7.45
CA GLY A 127 23.22 -19.57 -8.84
C GLY A 127 22.02 -19.97 -9.70
N ASP A 128 22.12 -21.09 -10.41
CA ASP A 128 21.02 -21.61 -11.24
C ASP A 128 19.94 -22.38 -10.43
N THR A 129 20.09 -22.53 -9.10
CA THR A 129 19.20 -23.37 -8.28
C THR A 129 18.11 -22.55 -7.62
N LEU A 130 16.83 -22.81 -7.92
CA LEU A 130 15.70 -22.25 -7.18
C LEU A 130 15.70 -22.79 -5.75
N VAL A 131 15.95 -21.93 -4.75
CA VAL A 131 16.02 -22.32 -3.33
C VAL A 131 14.72 -22.07 -2.58
N THR A 132 13.94 -21.06 -2.98
CA THR A 132 12.58 -20.81 -2.46
C THR A 132 11.77 -19.96 -3.44
N ALA A 133 10.45 -20.04 -3.35
CA ALA A 133 9.52 -19.20 -4.07
C ALA A 133 8.39 -18.74 -3.13
N ASP A 134 7.93 -17.51 -3.32
CA ASP A 134 6.97 -16.85 -2.44
C ASP A 134 5.94 -16.04 -3.23
N ALA A 135 4.74 -15.90 -2.66
CA ALA A 135 3.64 -15.11 -3.20
C ALA A 135 3.14 -14.18 -2.07
N PRO A 136 3.86 -13.07 -1.81
CA PRO A 136 3.66 -12.28 -0.61
C PRO A 136 2.27 -11.66 -0.54
N TRP A 137 1.71 -11.64 0.67
CA TRP A 137 0.36 -11.14 0.92
C TRP A 137 0.28 -9.64 0.67
N PRO A 138 -0.85 -9.08 0.22
CA PRO A 138 -1.10 -7.65 0.37
C PRO A 138 -1.18 -7.32 1.86
N MET A 139 -0.50 -6.26 2.30
CA MET A 139 -0.33 -5.90 3.71
C MET A 139 -0.48 -4.40 3.94
N LEU A 140 -0.86 -4.04 5.17
CA LEU A 140 -0.89 -2.66 5.67
C LEU A 140 -0.01 -2.54 6.92
N SER A 141 0.96 -1.62 6.91
CA SER A 141 1.76 -1.23 8.09
C SER A 141 1.77 0.29 8.26
N GLN A 142 1.94 0.77 9.49
CA GLN A 142 1.91 2.21 9.77
C GLN A 142 3.09 2.97 9.15
N ARG A 143 4.23 2.31 8.90
CA ARG A 143 5.41 2.95 8.32
C ARG A 143 5.49 2.90 6.80
N MET A 144 4.99 1.84 6.17
CA MET A 144 5.09 1.64 4.72
C MET A 144 3.75 1.85 3.99
N GLY A 145 2.64 1.94 4.73
CA GLY A 145 1.31 1.91 4.13
C GLY A 145 1.01 0.57 3.49
N PHE A 146 0.37 0.60 2.32
CA PHE A 146 0.16 -0.59 1.52
C PHE A 146 1.49 -1.06 0.91
N HIS A 147 1.78 -2.35 1.07
CA HIS A 147 2.89 -3.05 0.46
C HIS A 147 2.51 -4.54 0.32
N PHE A 148 3.35 -5.35 -0.31
CA PHE A 148 3.23 -6.80 -0.20
C PHE A 148 4.30 -7.32 0.77
N GLY A 149 4.07 -8.44 1.46
CA GLY A 149 5.11 -9.14 2.21
C GLY A 149 4.76 -10.53 2.76
N ASP A 150 5.79 -11.33 3.05
CA ASP A 150 5.72 -12.56 3.85
C ASP A 150 7.10 -12.87 4.47
N ASN A 151 7.16 -13.85 5.38
CA ASN A 151 8.35 -14.35 6.05
C ASN A 151 8.99 -15.49 5.25
N VAL A 152 10.18 -15.24 4.69
CA VAL A 152 10.89 -16.16 3.79
C VAL A 152 12.01 -16.93 4.52
N VAL A 153 12.14 -18.20 4.16
CA VAL A 153 13.22 -19.11 4.57
C VAL A 153 14.32 -19.06 3.50
N LEU A 154 15.58 -18.83 3.89
CA LEU A 154 16.74 -18.89 3.00
C LEU A 154 17.73 -19.98 3.49
N PRO A 155 18.51 -20.62 2.60
CA PRO A 155 19.40 -21.73 2.95
C PRO A 155 20.47 -21.46 4.03
N GLY A 156 20.96 -20.23 4.18
CA GLY A 156 22.00 -19.92 5.18
C GLY A 156 22.40 -18.45 5.22
N ASP A 157 23.13 -18.08 6.28
CA ASP A 157 23.73 -16.74 6.45
C ASP A 157 24.93 -16.52 5.50
N GLY A 158 25.13 -15.28 5.07
CA GLY A 158 26.19 -14.89 4.13
C GLY A 158 25.93 -15.27 2.67
N GLY A 159 24.74 -15.76 2.34
CA GLY A 159 24.35 -16.12 0.97
C GLY A 159 24.06 -14.89 0.09
N SER A 160 24.35 -15.00 -1.20
CA SER A 160 23.93 -14.02 -2.22
C SER A 160 22.89 -14.68 -3.11
N TYR A 161 21.68 -14.13 -3.13
CA TYR A 161 20.55 -14.71 -3.83
C TYR A 161 20.09 -13.82 -4.99
N ASP A 162 19.92 -14.39 -6.17
CA ASP A 162 19.26 -13.69 -7.27
C ASP A 162 17.75 -13.82 -7.10
N VAL A 163 17.05 -12.69 -7.02
CA VAL A 163 15.62 -12.62 -6.70
C VAL A 163 14.86 -12.04 -7.89
N SER A 164 14.12 -12.89 -8.59
CA SER A 164 13.25 -12.48 -9.68
C SER A 164 11.85 -12.18 -9.14
N VAL A 165 11.45 -10.90 -9.24
CA VAL A 165 10.17 -10.36 -8.79
C VAL A 165 9.29 -10.14 -10.02
N ARG A 166 8.28 -10.99 -10.21
CA ARG A 166 7.29 -10.85 -11.29
C ARG A 166 6.04 -10.16 -10.75
N VAL A 167 5.80 -8.93 -11.19
CA VAL A 167 4.57 -8.17 -10.93
C VAL A 167 3.48 -8.63 -11.90
N GLY A 168 2.38 -9.18 -11.37
CA GLY A 168 1.24 -9.69 -12.16
C GLY A 168 0.35 -8.60 -12.77
N ALA A 169 -0.76 -9.01 -13.40
CA ALA A 169 -1.72 -8.12 -14.05
C ALA A 169 -2.52 -7.27 -13.03
N PRO A 170 -3.07 -6.10 -13.43
CA PRO A 170 -3.96 -5.32 -12.58
C PRO A 170 -5.26 -6.07 -12.26
N ALA A 171 -5.68 -6.02 -11.00
CA ALA A 171 -6.87 -6.71 -10.50
C ALA A 171 -8.13 -5.81 -10.37
N VAL A 172 -7.99 -4.48 -10.49
CA VAL A 172 -9.08 -3.51 -10.28
C VAL A 172 -9.25 -2.58 -11.48
N ARG A 173 -10.35 -1.81 -11.54
CA ARG A 173 -10.54 -0.78 -12.59
C ARG A 173 -9.45 0.29 -12.47
N ARG A 174 -8.95 0.78 -13.59
CA ARG A 174 -7.94 1.85 -13.62
C ARG A 174 -8.33 2.97 -14.58
N THR A 175 -7.95 4.18 -14.24
CA THR A 175 -8.32 5.42 -14.95
C THR A 175 -7.12 6.35 -15.12
N GLY A 176 -7.29 7.40 -15.94
CA GLY A 176 -6.22 8.35 -16.24
C GLY A 176 -4.95 7.68 -16.78
N ALA A 177 -3.79 8.11 -16.29
CA ALA A 177 -2.49 7.54 -16.65
C ALA A 177 -2.32 6.06 -16.26
N LEU A 178 -3.14 5.53 -15.33
CA LEU A 178 -3.04 4.17 -14.83
C LEU A 178 -3.78 3.14 -15.69
N ALA A 179 -4.66 3.58 -16.61
CA ALA A 179 -5.54 2.73 -17.40
C ALA A 179 -4.81 1.77 -18.37
N GLY A 180 -3.54 2.05 -18.68
CA GLY A 180 -2.70 1.22 -19.56
C GLY A 180 -1.54 0.53 -18.83
N GLY A 181 -0.65 -0.06 -19.63
CA GLY A 181 0.57 -0.73 -19.16
C GLY A 181 0.60 -2.22 -19.53
N PRO A 182 1.73 -2.90 -19.26
CA PRO A 182 1.90 -4.33 -19.54
C PRO A 182 1.09 -5.21 -18.55
N ASP A 183 0.68 -6.40 -19.00
CA ASP A 183 0.05 -7.42 -18.14
C ASP A 183 0.99 -7.97 -17.08
N ALA A 184 2.31 -8.00 -17.33
CA ALA A 184 3.29 -8.37 -16.32
C ALA A 184 4.65 -7.74 -16.58
N VAL A 185 5.39 -7.46 -15.51
CA VAL A 185 6.78 -6.99 -15.57
C VAL A 185 7.61 -7.83 -14.60
N THR A 186 8.76 -8.30 -15.04
CA THR A 186 9.75 -8.97 -14.16
C THR A 186 10.89 -8.00 -13.86
N PHE A 187 11.36 -8.02 -12.62
CA PHE A 187 12.52 -7.29 -12.11
C PHE A 187 13.46 -8.28 -11.43
N ASP A 188 14.77 -8.08 -11.57
CA ASP A 188 15.77 -9.05 -11.13
C ASP A 188 16.76 -8.35 -10.20
N PHE A 189 16.78 -8.73 -8.93
CA PHE A 189 17.57 -8.10 -7.86
C PHE A 189 18.62 -9.08 -7.33
N SER A 190 19.69 -8.56 -6.73
CA SER A 190 20.66 -9.37 -5.99
C SER A 190 20.54 -9.06 -4.50
N LEU A 191 20.18 -10.06 -3.71
CA LEU A 191 19.98 -9.98 -2.26
C LEU A 191 21.17 -10.66 -1.57
N ALA A 192 22.14 -9.87 -1.15
CA ALA A 192 23.16 -10.30 -0.20
C ALA A 192 22.51 -10.37 1.19
N TYR A 193 22.37 -11.59 1.73
CA TYR A 193 21.81 -11.81 3.05
C TYR A 193 22.93 -11.90 4.10
N SER A 194 22.85 -11.06 5.12
CA SER A 194 23.66 -11.19 6.34
C SER A 194 22.81 -11.01 7.59
N GLN A 195 22.84 -12.01 8.48
CA GLN A 195 22.25 -11.93 9.81
C GLN A 195 22.87 -10.78 10.62
N ALA A 196 24.18 -10.51 10.46
CA ALA A 196 24.86 -9.43 11.17
C ALA A 196 24.39 -8.03 10.71
N GLU A 197 24.13 -7.84 9.41
CA GLU A 197 23.52 -6.60 8.89
C GLU A 197 22.06 -6.49 9.32
N LEU A 198 21.31 -7.59 9.28
CA LEU A 198 19.93 -7.66 9.73
C LEU A 198 19.79 -7.33 11.23
N ASP A 199 20.71 -7.82 12.06
CA ASP A 199 20.79 -7.55 13.49
C ASP A 199 21.20 -6.11 13.79
N ALA A 200 21.91 -5.44 12.87
CA ALA A 200 22.25 -4.02 12.96
C ALA A 200 21.09 -3.08 12.57
N VAL A 201 20.03 -3.56 11.90
CA VAL A 201 18.85 -2.75 11.54
C VAL A 201 18.20 -2.15 12.79
N SER A 202 17.94 -0.84 12.79
CA SER A 202 17.35 -0.15 13.94
C SER A 202 16.05 -0.80 14.42
N ARG A 203 15.92 -1.07 15.73
CA ARG A 203 14.67 -1.42 16.41
C ARG A 203 14.46 -0.45 17.55
N ARG A 204 13.30 0.23 17.59
CA ARG A 204 12.98 1.20 18.65
C ARG A 204 11.64 0.86 19.30
N TYR A 205 11.68 0.48 20.57
CA TYR A 205 10.50 0.23 21.40
C TYR A 205 9.78 1.54 21.75
N ARG A 206 8.45 1.47 21.81
CA ARG A 206 7.58 2.61 22.08
C ARG A 206 7.15 2.66 23.54
N ARG A 207 7.00 3.87 24.10
CA ARG A 207 6.50 4.10 25.47
C ARG A 207 4.98 4.26 25.51
N ASP A 208 4.41 4.77 24.43
CA ASP A 208 3.00 4.95 24.10
C ASP A 208 2.40 3.72 23.37
N ALA A 209 3.08 2.57 23.45
CA ALA A 209 2.64 1.33 22.84
C ALA A 209 1.24 0.91 23.36
N GLY A 210 0.30 0.71 22.45
CA GLY A 210 -1.11 0.41 22.79
C GLY A 210 -2.02 1.64 22.88
N GLU A 211 -1.47 2.86 22.96
CA GLU A 211 -2.27 4.09 22.89
C GLU A 211 -2.77 4.34 21.46
N ARG A 212 -3.94 4.98 21.32
CA ARG A 212 -4.51 5.34 20.02
C ARG A 212 -3.60 6.32 19.27
N GLY A 213 -3.30 6.02 18.02
CA GLY A 213 -2.36 6.77 17.20
C GLY A 213 -1.67 5.89 16.16
N ALA A 214 -0.94 6.51 15.24
CA ALA A 214 -0.08 5.80 14.30
C ALA A 214 1.28 6.46 14.21
N VAL A 215 2.32 5.65 13.99
CA VAL A 215 3.67 6.19 13.71
C VAL A 215 3.73 6.83 12.33
N ASP A 216 4.59 7.84 12.18
CA ASP A 216 4.78 8.53 10.91
C ASP A 216 5.24 7.56 9.79
N PRO A 217 4.83 7.82 8.53
CA PRO A 217 5.37 7.14 7.36
C PRO A 217 6.91 7.18 7.35
N MET A 218 7.53 6.08 6.92
CA MET A 218 8.97 6.08 6.67
C MET A 218 9.26 6.88 5.40
N GLY A 219 9.84 8.06 5.56
CA GLY A 219 10.40 8.80 4.43
C GLY A 219 11.57 8.03 3.81
N MET A 220 11.42 7.61 2.56
CA MET A 220 12.49 7.07 1.73
C MET A 220 12.49 7.80 0.39
N GLU A 221 13.56 8.52 0.08
CA GLU A 221 13.64 9.41 -1.09
C GLU A 221 13.34 8.72 -2.44
N MET A 222 13.59 7.41 -2.51
CA MET A 222 13.38 6.60 -3.72
C MET A 222 12.03 5.87 -3.78
N LEU A 223 11.19 5.92 -2.73
CA LEU A 223 9.90 5.21 -2.67
C LEU A 223 8.74 6.19 -2.45
N PRO A 224 7.58 5.98 -3.08
CA PRO A 224 6.41 6.82 -2.85
C PRO A 224 5.81 6.64 -1.45
N ALA A 225 5.25 7.72 -0.90
CA ALA A 225 4.75 7.77 0.48
C ALA A 225 3.45 6.97 0.74
N GLY A 226 2.84 6.35 -0.29
CA GLY A 226 1.71 5.41 -0.18
C GLY A 226 0.36 5.96 0.30
N GLY A 227 0.29 7.21 0.77
CA GLY A 227 -0.96 7.87 1.17
C GLY A 227 -1.76 8.45 -0.01
N VAL A 228 -3.08 8.55 0.14
CA VAL A 228 -3.97 9.26 -0.80
C VAL A 228 -4.03 10.77 -0.48
N PRO A 229 -4.48 11.63 -1.42
CA PRO A 229 -4.58 13.09 -1.20
C PRO A 229 -5.41 13.46 0.02
N ALA A 230 -5.15 14.63 0.62
CA ALA A 230 -6.02 15.15 1.67
C ALA A 230 -7.41 15.47 1.09
N PRO A 231 -8.49 15.52 1.90
CA PRO A 231 -9.83 15.79 1.39
C PRO A 231 -9.90 17.04 0.50
N ALA A 232 -9.27 18.14 0.93
CA ALA A 232 -9.23 19.40 0.18
C ALA A 232 -8.42 19.36 -1.13
N ASP A 233 -7.60 18.33 -1.35
CA ASP A 233 -6.80 18.12 -2.56
C ASP A 233 -7.48 17.13 -3.54
N LEU A 234 -8.62 16.53 -3.18
CA LEU A 234 -9.36 15.63 -4.07
C LEU A 234 -10.00 16.40 -5.23
N PRO A 235 -10.04 15.84 -6.45
CA PRO A 235 -10.76 16.46 -7.56
C PRO A 235 -12.28 16.42 -7.35
N GLY A 236 -12.97 17.38 -7.98
CA GLY A 236 -14.42 17.53 -7.90
C GLY A 236 -14.89 18.28 -6.65
N ARG A 237 -16.14 18.05 -6.27
CA ARG A 237 -16.78 18.59 -5.06
C ARG A 237 -16.79 17.52 -3.97
N VAL A 238 -15.96 17.71 -2.95
CA VAL A 238 -16.02 16.91 -1.71
C VAL A 238 -17.42 17.05 -1.08
N LEU A 239 -18.07 15.92 -0.81
CA LEU A 239 -19.34 15.90 -0.09
C LEU A 239 -19.08 16.01 1.42
N GLY A 240 -18.16 15.22 1.96
CA GLY A 240 -17.88 15.15 3.39
C GLY A 240 -16.94 13.99 3.75
N THR A 241 -16.71 13.82 5.04
CA THR A 241 -15.94 12.71 5.62
C THR A 241 -16.78 12.00 6.68
N ALA A 242 -16.76 10.67 6.77
CA ALA A 242 -17.32 9.95 7.91
C ALA A 242 -16.32 8.93 8.46
N THR A 243 -16.50 8.54 9.73
CA THR A 243 -15.62 7.56 10.39
C THR A 243 -16.38 6.27 10.71
N THR A 244 -15.84 5.13 10.30
CA THR A 244 -16.40 3.80 10.63
C THR A 244 -15.30 2.76 10.83
N GLY A 245 -15.39 1.95 11.89
CA GLY A 245 -14.36 1.00 12.29
C GLY A 245 -12.95 1.59 12.45
N ASP A 246 -12.86 2.85 12.87
CA ASP A 246 -11.64 3.68 12.94
C ASP A 246 -11.08 4.15 11.58
N ALA A 247 -11.66 3.76 10.44
CA ALA A 247 -11.29 4.28 9.11
C ALA A 247 -12.04 5.58 8.80
N ALA A 248 -11.43 6.46 8.00
CA ALA A 248 -12.10 7.60 7.39
C ALA A 248 -12.59 7.22 5.98
N LEU A 249 -13.82 7.61 5.64
CA LEU A 249 -14.42 7.53 4.32
C LEU A 249 -14.66 8.96 3.83
N VAL A 250 -14.00 9.35 2.75
CA VAL A 250 -14.17 10.69 2.15
C VAL A 250 -14.87 10.53 0.82
N ALA A 251 -16.00 11.20 0.63
CA ALA A 251 -16.74 11.19 -0.63
C ALA A 251 -16.49 12.47 -1.44
N THR A 252 -16.23 12.34 -2.74
CA THR A 252 -16.18 13.46 -3.69
C THR A 252 -16.99 13.12 -4.94
N VAL A 253 -17.55 14.14 -5.59
CA VAL A 253 -18.30 14.02 -6.84
C VAL A 253 -17.61 14.83 -7.93
N LEU A 254 -17.29 14.18 -9.04
CA LEU A 254 -16.75 14.80 -10.25
C LEU A 254 -17.89 14.99 -11.25
N ASP A 255 -18.01 16.17 -11.86
CA ASP A 255 -19.13 16.51 -12.75
C ASP A 255 -19.05 15.84 -14.15
N ASP A 256 -17.94 15.17 -14.48
CA ASP A 256 -17.71 14.43 -15.73
C ASP A 256 -17.35 12.97 -15.42
N ALA A 257 -18.20 12.05 -15.85
CA ALA A 257 -18.04 10.61 -15.65
C ALA A 257 -17.31 9.88 -16.78
N THR A 258 -16.90 10.57 -17.85
CA THR A 258 -16.31 9.98 -19.06
C THR A 258 -15.09 9.10 -18.75
N ALA A 259 -14.22 9.55 -17.84
CA ALA A 259 -13.04 8.79 -17.42
C ALA A 259 -13.36 7.48 -16.66
N TYR A 260 -14.59 7.33 -16.17
CA TYR A 260 -15.06 6.24 -15.31
C TYR A 260 -16.09 5.32 -16.00
N GLY A 261 -16.37 5.56 -17.28
CA GLY A 261 -17.28 4.76 -18.12
C GLY A 261 -18.69 5.34 -18.27
N GLY A 262 -18.93 6.57 -17.82
CA GLY A 262 -20.15 7.34 -18.13
C GLY A 262 -19.96 8.25 -19.35
N ASP A 263 -20.82 9.27 -19.45
CA ASP A 263 -20.68 10.38 -20.40
C ASP A 263 -20.43 11.73 -19.69
N ASP A 264 -20.34 12.82 -20.48
CA ASP A 264 -20.05 14.19 -20.03
C ASP A 264 -21.27 14.93 -19.44
N SER A 265 -22.43 14.28 -19.43
CA SER A 265 -23.65 14.77 -18.74
C SER A 265 -23.89 14.08 -17.39
N GLN A 266 -23.17 12.98 -17.14
CA GLN A 266 -23.23 12.22 -15.89
C GLN A 266 -22.06 12.59 -14.96
N CYS A 267 -22.30 12.49 -13.66
CA CYS A 267 -21.28 12.70 -12.64
C CYS A 267 -20.75 11.37 -12.09
N TYR A 268 -19.58 11.40 -11.45
CA TYR A 268 -18.96 10.24 -10.82
C TYR A 268 -18.78 10.48 -9.31
N LEU A 269 -19.40 9.62 -8.49
CA LEU A 269 -19.18 9.57 -7.06
C LEU A 269 -17.99 8.65 -6.75
N ALA A 270 -16.99 9.19 -6.06
CA ALA A 270 -15.84 8.45 -5.54
C ALA A 270 -15.81 8.48 -4.01
N VAL A 271 -15.79 7.32 -3.37
CA VAL A 271 -15.59 7.14 -1.92
C VAL A 271 -14.21 6.55 -1.68
N SER A 272 -13.35 7.32 -1.02
CA SER A 272 -11.98 6.92 -0.71
C SER A 272 -11.86 6.49 0.76
N VAL A 273 -11.76 5.18 0.97
CA VAL A 273 -11.60 4.52 2.28
C VAL A 273 -10.12 4.56 2.67
N ARG A 274 -9.81 5.16 3.82
CA ARG A 274 -8.41 5.45 4.22
C ARG A 274 -8.17 5.31 5.72
N THR A 275 -6.92 5.07 6.11
CA THR A 275 -6.51 5.10 7.52
C THR A 275 -6.61 6.52 8.09
N PRO A 276 -6.97 6.69 9.38
CA PRO A 276 -7.33 7.99 9.94
C PRO A 276 -6.15 8.96 10.06
N TYR A 277 -4.93 8.45 10.30
CA TYR A 277 -3.73 9.28 10.49
C TYR A 277 -2.94 9.49 9.19
N ASN A 278 -2.44 8.40 8.60
CA ASN A 278 -1.48 8.46 7.49
C ASN A 278 -2.14 8.49 6.09
N ARG A 279 -3.48 8.47 6.03
CA ARG A 279 -4.28 8.43 4.79
C ARG A 279 -3.87 7.31 3.83
N TYR A 280 -3.41 6.16 4.34
CA TYR A 280 -3.16 5.01 3.48
C TYR A 280 -4.48 4.45 2.96
N PRO A 281 -4.55 4.03 1.69
CA PRO A 281 -5.76 3.43 1.14
C PRO A 281 -6.07 2.10 1.83
N LEU A 282 -7.36 1.78 1.88
CA LEU A 282 -7.88 0.52 2.37
C LEU A 282 -8.52 -0.26 1.20
N PRO A 283 -7.70 -0.95 0.37
CA PRO A 283 -8.17 -1.71 -0.78
C PRO A 283 -8.87 -3.01 -0.36
N MET A 284 -9.49 -3.70 -1.32
CA MET A 284 -10.23 -4.96 -1.09
C MET A 284 -11.36 -4.80 -0.06
N THR A 285 -12.03 -3.64 -0.05
CA THR A 285 -13.20 -3.33 0.78
C THR A 285 -14.46 -3.47 -0.08
N GLY A 286 -15.49 -4.17 0.42
CA GLY A 286 -16.81 -4.19 -0.23
C GLY A 286 -17.62 -2.97 0.21
N LEU A 287 -18.05 -2.12 -0.73
CA LEU A 287 -18.89 -0.96 -0.45
C LEU A 287 -20.20 -0.93 -1.26
N ARG A 288 -21.26 -0.48 -0.60
CA ARG A 288 -22.52 -0.05 -1.22
C ARG A 288 -22.85 1.37 -0.81
N ALA A 289 -23.57 2.09 -1.66
CA ALA A 289 -24.16 3.38 -1.38
C ALA A 289 -25.67 3.35 -1.63
N GLU A 290 -26.46 3.97 -0.75
CA GLU A 290 -27.85 4.32 -1.06
C GLU A 290 -27.91 5.76 -1.57
N ILE A 291 -28.45 5.93 -2.78
CA ILE A 291 -28.43 7.19 -3.53
C ILE A 291 -29.80 7.36 -4.18
N ALA A 292 -30.51 8.45 -3.85
CA ALA A 292 -31.87 8.73 -4.34
C ALA A 292 -32.88 7.58 -4.12
N GLY A 293 -32.69 6.76 -3.08
CA GLY A 293 -33.53 5.59 -2.77
C GLY A 293 -33.17 4.32 -3.54
N GLU A 294 -32.06 4.30 -4.28
CA GLU A 294 -31.52 3.11 -4.96
C GLU A 294 -30.18 2.70 -4.35
N THR A 295 -30.04 1.40 -4.04
CA THR A 295 -28.75 0.82 -3.63
C THR A 295 -27.86 0.59 -4.87
N ARG A 296 -26.62 1.10 -4.82
CA ARG A 296 -25.57 0.91 -5.82
C ARG A 296 -24.38 0.18 -5.19
N ASP A 297 -23.82 -0.81 -5.87
CA ASP A 297 -22.48 -1.34 -5.56
C ASP A 297 -21.42 -0.32 -6.05
N LEU A 298 -20.39 -0.05 -5.25
CA LEU A 298 -19.30 0.86 -5.64
C LEU A 298 -18.09 0.07 -6.16
N THR A 299 -17.61 0.40 -7.36
CA THR A 299 -16.54 -0.36 -8.03
C THR A 299 -15.15 0.10 -7.59
N GLU A 300 -14.36 -0.82 -7.05
CA GLU A 300 -12.95 -0.63 -6.67
C GLU A 300 -12.12 -0.13 -7.87
N THR A 301 -11.43 1.00 -7.69
CA THR A 301 -10.78 1.76 -8.75
C THR A 301 -9.47 2.39 -8.27
N LEU A 302 -8.44 2.36 -9.11
CA LEU A 302 -7.18 3.07 -8.91
C LEU A 302 -7.02 4.18 -9.94
N ASP A 303 -6.95 5.41 -9.47
CA ASP A 303 -6.84 6.65 -10.24
C ASP A 303 -5.62 7.46 -9.76
N PRO A 304 -4.89 8.18 -10.64
CA PRO A 304 -3.71 8.92 -10.21
C PRO A 304 -4.01 10.15 -9.35
N ASP A 305 -5.18 10.79 -9.52
CA ASP A 305 -5.55 12.05 -8.88
C ASP A 305 -6.46 11.84 -7.65
N ILE A 306 -7.31 10.81 -7.66
CA ILE A 306 -8.12 10.40 -6.49
C ILE A 306 -7.35 9.41 -5.59
N GLY A 307 -6.44 8.63 -6.17
CA GLY A 307 -5.85 7.46 -5.54
C GLY A 307 -6.78 6.24 -5.58
N HIS A 308 -6.58 5.32 -4.65
CA HIS A 308 -7.44 4.15 -4.52
C HIS A 308 -8.79 4.53 -3.88
N HIS A 309 -9.88 4.17 -4.55
CA HIS A 309 -11.25 4.53 -4.16
C HIS A 309 -12.27 3.54 -4.71
N TYR A 310 -13.54 3.73 -4.35
CA TYR A 310 -14.67 2.95 -4.84
C TYR A 310 -15.71 3.91 -5.39
N GLY A 311 -16.22 3.68 -6.59
CA GLY A 311 -17.11 4.68 -7.20
C GLY A 311 -18.04 4.19 -8.28
N VAL A 312 -19.04 5.03 -8.55
CA VAL A 312 -20.21 4.76 -9.39
C VAL A 312 -20.58 6.00 -10.20
N VAL A 313 -21.07 5.79 -11.42
CA VAL A 313 -21.60 6.84 -12.31
C VAL A 313 -23.07 7.11 -11.94
N LEU A 314 -23.47 8.38 -11.94
CA LEU A 314 -24.79 8.85 -11.53
C LEU A 314 -25.29 9.96 -12.46
N ASP A 315 -26.58 9.95 -12.78
CA ASP A 315 -27.22 10.97 -13.64
C ASP A 315 -27.35 12.35 -12.97
N ALA A 316 -27.16 12.42 -11.64
CA ALA A 316 -27.16 13.66 -10.88
C ALA A 316 -26.28 13.54 -9.63
N ALA A 317 -25.62 14.64 -9.26
CA ALA A 317 -24.75 14.69 -8.09
C ALA A 317 -25.57 14.63 -6.78
N PRO A 318 -25.27 13.70 -5.85
CA PRO A 318 -25.93 13.65 -4.56
C PRO A 318 -25.51 14.81 -3.63
N GLU A 319 -26.39 15.14 -2.69
CA GLU A 319 -26.10 16.02 -1.54
C GLU A 319 -25.62 15.23 -0.31
N THR A 320 -26.16 14.03 -0.12
CA THR A 320 -25.84 13.08 0.96
C THR A 320 -25.78 11.66 0.41
N VAL A 321 -24.97 10.79 1.02
CA VAL A 321 -24.82 9.38 0.64
C VAL A 321 -24.72 8.51 1.89
N ASP A 322 -25.57 7.50 2.00
CA ASP A 322 -25.46 6.46 3.03
C ASP A 322 -24.58 5.31 2.52
N VAL A 323 -23.39 5.16 3.10
CA VAL A 323 -22.39 4.14 2.72
C VAL A 323 -22.43 2.96 3.68
N THR A 324 -22.60 1.75 3.13
CA THR A 324 -22.53 0.48 3.86
C THR A 324 -21.27 -0.30 3.47
N VAL A 325 -20.48 -0.69 4.47
CA VAL A 325 -19.34 -1.60 4.29
C VAL A 325 -19.84 -3.04 4.30
N THR A 326 -19.91 -3.67 3.14
CA THR A 326 -20.36 -5.06 2.95
C THR A 326 -19.26 -6.08 3.29
N ALA A 327 -17.99 -5.71 3.09
CA ALA A 327 -16.82 -6.45 3.55
C ALA A 327 -15.72 -5.47 3.98
N PRO A 328 -15.07 -5.64 5.15
CA PRO A 328 -13.95 -4.79 5.55
C PRO A 328 -12.71 -5.01 4.65
N PRO A 329 -11.68 -4.15 4.73
CA PRO A 329 -10.51 -4.22 3.84
C PRO A 329 -9.72 -5.52 4.06
N GLN A 330 -9.76 -6.44 3.09
CA GLN A 330 -9.22 -7.81 3.20
C GLN A 330 -7.68 -7.93 3.11
N VAL A 331 -6.93 -6.84 3.19
CA VAL A 331 -5.46 -6.89 3.24
C VAL A 331 -4.95 -7.37 4.60
N SER A 332 -3.76 -7.95 4.65
CA SER A 332 -3.12 -8.35 5.91
C SER A 332 -2.74 -7.14 6.76
N ARG A 333 -2.54 -7.35 8.07
CA ARG A 333 -2.24 -6.28 9.03
C ARG A 333 -0.94 -6.56 9.77
N HIS A 334 -0.08 -5.55 9.88
CA HIS A 334 0.96 -5.51 10.92
C HIS A 334 0.37 -5.05 12.26
N GLU A 335 1.17 -5.14 13.32
CA GLU A 335 0.81 -4.60 14.63
C GLU A 335 0.48 -3.09 14.55
N GLY A 336 -0.55 -2.67 15.28
CA GLY A 336 -1.10 -1.32 15.28
C GLY A 336 -2.26 -1.10 14.31
N TYR A 337 -2.61 -2.13 13.51
CA TYR A 337 -3.77 -2.13 12.60
C TYR A 337 -4.58 -3.44 12.61
N GLU A 338 -4.13 -4.48 13.30
CA GLU A 338 -4.72 -5.82 13.30
C GLU A 338 -6.03 -5.97 14.09
N THR A 339 -6.39 -4.94 14.86
CA THR A 339 -7.67 -4.81 15.58
C THR A 339 -8.57 -3.72 14.97
N ALA A 340 -8.10 -3.05 13.91
CA ALA A 340 -8.78 -1.92 13.26
C ALA A 340 -9.48 -2.34 11.95
N PHE A 341 -10.50 -1.58 11.56
CA PHE A 341 -11.21 -1.74 10.29
C PHE A 341 -11.86 -3.12 10.11
N LEU A 342 -12.39 -3.72 11.18
CA LEU A 342 -13.02 -5.06 11.16
C LEU A 342 -14.55 -5.00 11.25
N ASP A 343 -15.07 -4.24 12.22
CA ASP A 343 -16.49 -3.92 12.32
C ASP A 343 -16.70 -2.46 11.90
N MET A 344 -17.39 -2.29 10.77
CA MET A 344 -17.58 -1.02 10.09
C MET A 344 -19.07 -0.83 9.84
N PRO A 345 -19.83 -0.28 10.81
CA PRO A 345 -21.25 0.05 10.60
C PRO A 345 -21.43 1.06 9.46
N ALA A 346 -22.64 1.10 8.90
CA ALA A 346 -23.00 2.06 7.86
C ALA A 346 -22.94 3.50 8.38
N VAL A 347 -22.61 4.44 7.49
CA VAL A 347 -22.44 5.87 7.80
C VAL A 347 -23.02 6.75 6.70
N THR A 348 -23.63 7.85 7.10
CA THR A 348 -24.04 8.95 6.21
C THR A 348 -22.84 9.87 5.97
N ILE A 349 -22.68 10.37 4.73
CA ILE A 349 -21.66 11.35 4.35
C ILE A 349 -22.35 12.53 3.66
N ASP A 350 -22.18 13.73 4.20
CA ASP A 350 -22.68 14.99 3.64
C ASP A 350 -21.84 16.19 4.12
N ALA A 351 -22.20 17.40 3.67
CA ALA A 351 -21.44 18.63 3.95
C ALA A 351 -21.28 18.98 5.44
N SER A 352 -22.15 18.45 6.32
CA SER A 352 -22.06 18.66 7.77
C SER A 352 -21.08 17.71 8.46
N THR A 353 -20.66 16.63 7.79
CA THR A 353 -19.74 15.63 8.37
C THR A 353 -18.26 16.03 8.22
N GLY A 354 -17.98 17.25 7.79
CA GLY A 354 -16.62 17.78 7.52
C GLY A 354 -16.00 18.67 8.61
N GLU A 355 -16.64 18.85 9.77
CA GLU A 355 -16.10 19.61 10.92
C GLU A 355 -15.30 18.75 11.93
#